data_AF-A0A158KWJ9-F1
#
_entry.id   AF-A0A158KWJ9-F1
#
_cell.length_a   1.000
_cell.length_b   1.000
_cell.length_c   1.000
_cell.angle_alpha   90.00
_cell.angle_beta   90.00
_cell.angle_gamma   90.00
#
_symmetry.space_group_name_H-M   'P 1'
#
loop_
_entity.id
_entity.type
_entity.pdbx_description
1 polymer ?
#
loop_
_entity_poly.entity_id
_entity_poly.type
_entity_poly.pdbx_seq_one_letter_code
_entity_poly.pdbx_strand_id
1 'polypeptide(L)'
;MRLRRIGRNELAVIQTMLVIYDAQREYAQTNHDGEGVLAYASRMVSSPGKHDGLYWPTGQDDNPSPLGEAFVSASSRNAQNAGYYGYHYKLLESQGPHAPGGAYDYVVRGKLFGGFAVIAWPVKYGDTGIKSFMVSHAGQVYERDLGPQGAAKAEVTKSFDPGPGWTKAPDRDGY
;
A
#
# COMPACT_ATOMS: atom_id res chain seq x y z
N MET A 1 7.60 -4.56 26.49
CA MET A 1 8.03 -5.11 25.17
C MET A 1 7.00 -4.89 24.06
N ARG A 2 5.71 -5.20 24.27
CA ARG A 2 4.62 -5.04 23.27
C ARG A 2 4.50 -3.64 22.65
N LEU A 3 4.41 -2.59 23.47
CA LEU A 3 4.31 -1.19 22.99
C LEU A 3 5.52 -0.77 22.13
N ARG A 4 6.73 -1.20 22.51
CA ARG A 4 7.95 -0.96 21.72
C ARG A 4 7.93 -1.68 20.37
N ARG A 5 7.33 -2.88 20.29
CA ARG A 5 7.15 -3.60 19.02
C ARG A 5 6.13 -2.89 18.12
N ILE A 6 4.99 -2.49 18.69
CA ILE A 6 3.94 -1.75 17.97
C ILE A 6 4.50 -0.49 17.34
N GLY A 7 5.20 0.35 18.12
CA GLY A 7 5.78 1.59 17.59
C GLY A 7 6.79 1.34 16.45
N ARG A 8 7.64 0.31 16.57
CA ARG A 8 8.56 -0.06 15.47
C ARG A 8 7.83 -0.56 14.23
N ASN A 9 6.79 -1.36 14.39
CA ASN A 9 5.99 -1.84 13.27
C ASN A 9 5.28 -0.67 12.58
N GLU A 10 4.66 0.24 13.32
CA GLU A 10 3.98 1.43 12.78
C GLU A 10 4.94 2.34 12.01
N LEU A 11 6.15 2.58 12.53
CA LEU A 11 7.19 3.32 11.81
C LEU A 11 7.60 2.62 10.51
N ALA A 12 7.78 1.30 10.55
CA ALA A 12 8.11 0.51 9.37
C ALA A 12 6.98 0.52 8.33
N VAL A 13 5.71 0.57 8.75
CA VAL A 13 4.55 0.68 7.86
C VAL A 13 4.54 2.04 7.16
N ILE A 14 4.81 3.14 7.87
CA ILE A 14 4.93 4.46 7.25
C ILE A 14 6.01 4.45 6.15
N GLN A 15 7.18 3.86 6.44
CA GLN A 15 8.23 3.71 5.44
C GLN A 15 7.80 2.81 4.27
N THR A 16 7.09 1.71 4.56
CA THR A 16 6.56 0.80 3.53
C THR A 16 5.58 1.52 2.62
N MET A 17 4.70 2.37 3.15
CA MET A 17 3.77 3.17 2.34
C MET A 17 4.50 4.08 1.35
N LEU A 18 5.60 4.70 1.78
CA LEU A 18 6.43 5.54 0.91
C LEU A 18 7.17 4.71 -0.14
N VAL A 19 7.68 3.54 0.23
CA VAL A 19 8.30 2.60 -0.73
C VAL A 19 7.29 2.12 -1.78
N ILE A 20 6.06 1.83 -1.39
CA ILE A 20 4.99 1.48 -2.34
C ILE A 20 4.66 2.66 -3.25
N TYR A 21 4.62 3.88 -2.70
CA TYR A 21 4.42 5.09 -3.49
C TYR A 21 5.52 5.28 -4.54
N ASP A 22 6.79 5.12 -4.17
CA ASP A 22 7.91 5.23 -5.09
C ASP A 22 7.88 4.13 -6.15
N ALA A 23 7.60 2.88 -5.75
CA ALA A 23 7.49 1.74 -6.64
C ALA A 23 6.35 1.88 -7.67
N GLN A 24 5.22 2.45 -7.26
CA GLN A 24 4.12 2.76 -8.18
C GLN A 24 4.52 3.82 -9.22
N ARG A 25 5.27 4.84 -8.79
CA ARG A 25 5.77 5.88 -9.70
C ARG A 25 6.82 5.33 -10.65
N GLU A 26 7.67 4.40 -10.21
CA GLU A 26 8.62 3.69 -11.06
C GLU A 26 7.89 2.81 -12.07
N TYR A 27 6.93 1.98 -11.62
CA TYR A 27 6.13 1.13 -12.51
C TYR A 27 5.43 1.95 -13.61
N ALA A 28 4.88 3.12 -13.26
CA ALA A 28 4.20 3.98 -14.22
C ALA A 28 5.13 4.67 -15.23
N GLN A 29 6.46 4.54 -15.13
CA GLN A 29 7.41 5.11 -16.10
C GLN A 29 7.68 4.20 -17.30
N THR A 30 7.36 2.91 -17.19
CA THR A 30 7.66 1.92 -18.23
C THR A 30 6.48 1.00 -18.51
N ASN A 31 6.42 0.47 -19.74
CA ASN A 31 5.36 -0.45 -20.15
C ASN A 31 5.69 -1.87 -19.69
N HIS A 32 5.10 -2.32 -18.58
CA HIS A 32 5.37 -3.65 -18.00
C HIS A 32 4.34 -4.71 -18.37
N ASP A 33 3.07 -4.31 -18.56
CA ASP A 33 1.97 -5.25 -18.81
C ASP A 33 1.80 -5.62 -20.31
N GLY A 34 2.64 -5.08 -21.19
CA GLY A 34 2.66 -5.38 -22.61
C GLY A 34 1.56 -4.70 -23.42
N GLU A 35 0.73 -3.85 -22.79
CA GLU A 35 -0.42 -3.22 -23.43
C GLU A 35 -0.15 -1.80 -23.96
N GLY A 36 1.08 -1.31 -23.82
CA GLY A 36 1.56 -0.10 -24.53
C GLY A 36 1.08 1.21 -23.93
N VAL A 37 0.58 1.21 -22.69
CA VAL A 37 0.12 2.42 -22.00
C VAL A 37 0.65 2.47 -20.58
N LEU A 38 1.22 3.61 -20.22
CA LEU A 38 1.74 3.89 -18.88
C LEU A 38 0.60 4.05 -17.87
N ALA A 39 0.55 3.17 -16.88
CA ALA A 39 -0.43 3.17 -15.80
C ALA A 39 0.23 2.68 -14.51
N TYR A 40 -0.43 2.91 -13.37
CA TYR A 40 -0.01 2.34 -12.09
C TYR A 40 -0.29 0.82 -12.05
N ALA A 41 0.48 0.10 -11.23
CA ALA A 41 0.31 -1.32 -11.02
C ALA A 41 -1.01 -1.59 -10.29
N SER A 42 -1.80 -2.53 -10.82
CA SER A 42 -3.10 -2.93 -10.25
C SER A 42 -2.98 -3.91 -9.08
N ARG A 43 -1.77 -4.41 -8.80
CA ARG A 43 -1.50 -5.42 -7.77
C ARG A 43 -0.24 -5.11 -6.98
N MET A 44 -0.20 -5.59 -5.74
CA MET A 44 1.03 -5.59 -4.94
C MET A 44 2.01 -6.68 -5.42
N VAL A 45 1.48 -7.87 -5.76
CA VAL A 45 2.21 -9.02 -6.27
C VAL A 45 1.58 -9.39 -7.61
N SER A 46 2.39 -9.50 -8.64
CA SER A 46 1.94 -9.85 -9.98
C SER A 46 1.29 -11.23 -10.03
N SER A 47 0.38 -11.40 -10.97
CA SER A 47 -0.15 -12.70 -11.35
C SER A 47 0.99 -13.60 -11.89
N PRO A 48 0.91 -14.93 -11.74
CA PRO A 48 1.94 -15.83 -12.26
C PRO A 48 2.24 -15.60 -13.74
N GLY A 49 3.51 -15.37 -14.08
CA GLY A 49 3.98 -15.12 -15.44
C GLY A 49 3.61 -13.76 -16.03
N LYS A 50 3.11 -12.81 -15.22
CA LYS A 50 2.79 -11.44 -15.64
C LYS A 50 3.60 -10.42 -14.86
N HIS A 51 3.65 -9.20 -15.38
CA HIS A 51 4.19 -8.01 -14.69
C HIS A 51 3.08 -6.97 -14.45
N ASP A 52 1.94 -7.39 -13.89
CA ASP A 52 0.76 -6.56 -13.60
C ASP A 52 0.69 -6.03 -12.14
N GLY A 53 1.75 -6.26 -11.37
CA GLY A 53 1.91 -5.84 -9.99
C GLY A 53 3.30 -5.28 -9.69
N LEU A 54 3.48 -4.78 -8.46
CA LEU A 54 4.73 -4.14 -8.04
C LEU A 54 5.90 -5.11 -7.78
N TYR A 55 5.60 -6.39 -7.56
CA TYR A 55 6.60 -7.45 -7.42
C TYR A 55 6.32 -8.60 -8.40
N TRP A 56 7.38 -9.08 -9.04
CA TRP A 56 7.44 -10.38 -9.70
C TRP A 56 8.82 -11.01 -9.44
N PRO A 57 8.93 -12.35 -9.42
CA PRO A 57 10.23 -13.02 -9.34
C PRO A 57 11.05 -12.65 -10.57
N THR A 58 12.26 -12.11 -10.37
CA THR A 58 13.16 -11.77 -11.48
C THR A 58 13.82 -13.05 -12.01
N GLY A 59 13.53 -13.41 -13.25
CA GLY A 59 14.34 -14.38 -14.01
C GLY A 59 15.67 -13.78 -14.46
N GLN A 60 16.57 -14.60 -14.99
CA GLN A 60 17.93 -14.16 -15.37
C GLN A 60 17.94 -13.06 -16.44
N ASP A 61 16.87 -12.95 -17.24
CA ASP A 61 16.71 -11.99 -18.34
C ASP A 61 15.57 -10.98 -18.10
N ASP A 62 14.91 -11.01 -16.94
CA ASP A 62 13.80 -10.11 -16.63
C ASP A 62 14.28 -8.78 -16.05
N ASN A 63 13.62 -7.69 -16.43
CA ASN A 63 13.79 -6.43 -15.73
C ASN A 63 13.38 -6.60 -14.25
N PRO A 64 14.14 -6.04 -13.30
CA PRO A 64 13.78 -6.09 -11.88
C PRO A 64 12.39 -5.51 -11.62
N SER A 65 11.66 -6.11 -10.69
CA SER A 65 10.40 -5.55 -10.21
C SER A 65 10.65 -4.32 -9.31
N PRO A 66 9.76 -3.29 -9.34
CA PRO A 66 9.92 -2.08 -8.52
C PRO A 66 10.00 -2.37 -7.01
N LEU A 67 9.18 -3.30 -6.52
CA LEU A 67 9.36 -3.88 -5.20
C LEU A 67 10.17 -5.15 -5.34
N GLY A 68 11.40 -5.18 -4.83
CA GLY A 68 12.25 -6.37 -4.86
C GLY A 68 11.82 -7.48 -3.88
N GLU A 69 12.53 -8.62 -3.92
CA GLU A 69 12.25 -9.83 -3.13
C GLU A 69 12.15 -9.60 -1.61
N ALA A 70 12.79 -8.55 -1.08
CA ALA A 70 12.67 -8.14 0.31
C ALA A 70 11.21 -7.85 0.72
N PHE A 71 10.37 -7.39 -0.21
CA PHE A 71 8.94 -7.14 0.04
C PHE A 71 8.15 -8.44 0.23
N VAL A 72 8.48 -9.49 -0.55
CA VAL A 72 7.78 -10.78 -0.48
C VAL A 72 8.37 -11.72 0.55
N SER A 73 9.68 -11.77 0.73
CA SER A 73 10.34 -12.61 1.76
C SER A 73 9.93 -12.28 3.21
N ALA A 74 9.41 -11.09 3.46
CA ALA A 74 8.83 -10.70 4.74
C ALA A 74 7.29 -10.87 4.81
N SER A 75 6.60 -11.08 3.69
CA SER A 75 5.18 -11.47 3.65
C SER A 75 4.97 -12.99 3.48
N SER A 76 5.97 -13.71 2.94
CA SER A 76 5.90 -15.14 2.59
C SER A 76 6.41 -16.07 3.70
N ARG A 77 7.23 -15.60 4.65
CA ARG A 77 7.69 -16.42 5.78
C ARG A 77 6.59 -16.88 6.75
N ASN A 78 5.34 -16.49 6.50
CA ASN A 78 4.11 -17.02 7.10
C ASN A 78 2.92 -16.62 6.19
N ALA A 79 2.97 -17.10 4.94
CA ALA A 79 2.02 -16.76 3.88
C ALA A 79 0.56 -16.88 4.35
N GLN A 80 -0.23 -15.88 3.95
CA GLN A 80 -1.64 -15.59 4.25
C GLN A 80 -1.97 -14.88 5.58
N ASN A 81 -1.16 -14.99 6.65
CA ASN A 81 -1.58 -14.46 7.97
C ASN A 81 -0.59 -13.55 8.70
N ALA A 82 0.69 -13.43 8.33
CA ALA A 82 1.63 -12.65 9.15
C ALA A 82 1.72 -11.15 8.83
N GLY A 83 1.28 -10.73 7.64
CA GLY A 83 1.40 -9.34 7.18
C GLY A 83 2.85 -8.84 7.05
N TYR A 84 3.10 -7.88 6.18
CA TYR A 84 4.43 -7.25 6.06
C TYR A 84 4.61 -6.25 7.22
N TYR A 85 5.63 -6.45 8.06
CA TYR A 85 5.77 -5.77 9.36
C TYR A 85 4.56 -5.92 10.31
N GLY A 86 3.80 -7.02 10.19
CA GLY A 86 2.62 -7.28 11.03
C GLY A 86 1.35 -6.54 10.56
N TYR A 87 1.32 -6.11 9.30
CA TYR A 87 0.24 -5.38 8.67
C TYR A 87 -0.22 -6.01 7.36
N HIS A 88 -1.53 -5.92 7.10
CA HIS A 88 -2.10 -6.16 5.78
C HIS A 88 -2.06 -4.87 4.96
N TYR A 89 -1.98 -5.00 3.64
CA TYR A 89 -1.97 -3.90 2.69
C TYR A 89 -2.97 -4.20 1.58
N LYS A 90 -3.69 -3.18 1.14
CA LYS A 90 -4.66 -3.31 0.06
C LYS A 90 -4.65 -2.07 -0.80
N LEU A 91 -4.64 -2.29 -2.11
CA LEU A 91 -4.81 -1.22 -3.08
C LEU A 91 -6.24 -0.67 -3.02
N LEU A 92 -6.38 0.62 -3.24
CA LEU A 92 -7.65 1.32 -3.37
C LEU A 92 -7.71 1.95 -4.76
N GLU A 93 -8.87 1.83 -5.39
CA GLU A 93 -9.07 2.13 -6.81
C GLU A 93 -9.80 3.45 -7.05
N SER A 94 -10.03 4.23 -5.99
CA SER A 94 -10.66 5.55 -6.05
C SER A 94 -10.28 6.42 -4.85
N GLN A 95 -10.66 7.69 -4.92
CA GLN A 95 -10.65 8.60 -3.78
C GLN A 95 -12.02 9.19 -3.49
N GLY A 96 -12.21 9.54 -2.21
CA GLY A 96 -13.41 10.17 -1.68
C GLY A 96 -13.33 11.70 -1.61
N PRO A 97 -14.39 12.35 -1.12
CA PRO A 97 -14.53 13.80 -1.14
C PRO A 97 -13.53 14.55 -0.23
N HIS A 98 -12.95 13.91 0.78
CA HIS A 98 -11.95 14.54 1.65
C HIS A 98 -10.52 14.40 1.13
N ALA A 99 -10.31 13.68 0.04
CA ALA A 99 -9.00 13.59 -0.59
C ALA A 99 -8.67 14.89 -1.36
N PRO A 100 -7.38 15.28 -1.43
CA PRO A 100 -6.96 16.33 -2.34
C PRO A 100 -7.41 16.03 -3.78
N GLY A 101 -8.13 16.95 -4.41
CA GLY A 101 -8.72 16.74 -5.75
C GLY A 101 -10.15 16.21 -5.76
N GLY A 102 -10.74 15.89 -4.61
CA GLY A 102 -12.14 15.45 -4.50
C GLY A 102 -12.38 14.00 -4.93
N ALA A 103 -13.65 13.59 -5.01
CA ALA A 103 -13.98 12.20 -5.29
C ALA A 103 -13.86 11.85 -6.78
N TYR A 104 -13.12 10.79 -7.12
CA TYR A 104 -13.06 10.22 -8.47
C TYR A 104 -12.47 8.80 -8.46
N ASP A 105 -12.75 8.04 -9.51
CA ASP A 105 -12.20 6.70 -9.73
C ASP A 105 -10.84 6.75 -10.43
N TYR A 106 -9.89 5.97 -9.94
CA TYR A 106 -8.56 5.86 -10.55
C TYR A 106 -8.55 4.96 -11.79
N VAL A 107 -9.54 4.06 -11.90
CA VAL A 107 -9.59 3.06 -12.97
C VAL A 107 -10.26 3.65 -14.22
N VAL A 108 -9.52 3.67 -15.32
CA VAL A 108 -10.02 4.03 -16.66
C VAL A 108 -9.67 2.89 -17.61
N ARG A 109 -10.67 2.33 -18.29
CA ARG A 109 -10.51 1.17 -19.20
C ARG A 109 -9.78 -0.03 -18.55
N GLY A 110 -10.05 -0.28 -17.27
CA GLY A 110 -9.46 -1.41 -16.53
C GLY A 110 -8.03 -1.18 -16.02
N LYS A 111 -7.47 0.02 -16.19
CA LYS A 111 -6.14 0.38 -15.69
C LYS A 111 -6.18 1.57 -14.74
N LEU A 112 -5.25 1.61 -13.79
CA LEU A 112 -5.10 2.70 -12.84
C LEU A 112 -4.38 3.90 -13.48
N PHE A 113 -5.16 4.77 -14.13
CA PHE A 113 -4.66 5.99 -14.77
C PHE A 113 -4.79 7.22 -13.87
N GLY A 114 -5.91 7.33 -13.15
CA GLY A 114 -6.22 8.52 -12.35
C GLY A 114 -5.41 8.61 -11.05
N GLY A 115 -4.68 7.56 -10.70
CA GLY A 115 -3.92 7.48 -9.46
C GLY A 115 -3.87 6.06 -8.91
N PHE A 116 -3.43 5.99 -7.67
CA PHE A 116 -3.58 4.81 -6.81
C PHE A 116 -3.71 5.30 -5.38
N ALA A 117 -4.15 4.39 -4.51
CA ALA A 117 -3.93 4.54 -3.09
C ALA A 117 -3.78 3.17 -2.43
N VAL A 118 -3.29 3.18 -1.20
CA VAL A 118 -3.09 1.98 -0.38
C VAL A 118 -3.61 2.26 1.02
N ILE A 119 -4.28 1.27 1.60
CA ILE A 119 -4.58 1.21 3.03
C ILE A 119 -3.80 0.06 3.67
N ALA A 120 -3.28 0.27 4.87
CA ALA A 120 -2.75 -0.78 5.72
C ALA A 120 -3.40 -0.80 7.09
N TRP A 121 -3.54 -2.00 7.65
CA TRP A 121 -4.09 -2.22 8.98
C TRP A 121 -3.37 -3.37 9.68
N PRO A 122 -3.33 -3.36 11.02
CA PRO A 122 -2.62 -4.39 11.76
C PRO A 122 -3.29 -5.74 11.56
N VAL A 123 -2.47 -6.78 11.37
CA VAL A 123 -2.90 -8.19 11.38
C VAL A 123 -3.66 -8.51 12.67
N LYS A 124 -3.16 -8.01 13.80
CA LYS A 124 -3.83 -8.16 15.10
C LYS A 124 -3.79 -6.84 15.85
N TYR A 125 -4.94 -6.16 15.85
CA TYR A 125 -5.14 -4.93 16.60
C TYR A 125 -4.71 -5.08 18.06
N GLY A 126 -4.00 -4.08 18.57
CA GLY A 126 -3.43 -4.10 19.90
C GLY A 126 -2.11 -4.84 19.99
N ASP A 127 -1.75 -5.73 19.06
CA ASP A 127 -0.60 -6.66 19.20
C ASP A 127 0.50 -6.41 18.16
N THR A 128 0.13 -6.39 16.89
CA THR A 128 1.05 -6.04 15.78
C THR A 128 1.02 -4.57 15.45
N GLY A 129 -0.05 -3.87 15.84
CA GLY A 129 -0.26 -2.44 15.64
C GLY A 129 -1.56 -1.94 16.26
N ILE A 130 -1.71 -0.61 16.33
CA ILE A 130 -2.94 0.08 16.74
C ILE A 130 -3.52 0.84 15.54
N LYS A 131 -2.68 1.63 14.88
CA LYS A 131 -3.11 2.54 13.82
C LYS A 131 -3.28 1.79 12.50
N SER A 132 -4.16 2.32 11.66
CA SER A 132 -4.23 2.05 10.23
C SER A 132 -3.65 3.24 9.47
N PHE A 133 -3.16 2.98 8.27
CA PHE A 133 -2.47 3.98 7.46
C PHE A 133 -3.06 4.03 6.06
N MET A 134 -3.01 5.21 5.43
CA MET A 134 -3.37 5.40 4.03
C MET A 134 -2.36 6.29 3.34
N VAL A 135 -2.09 6.02 2.07
CA VAL A 135 -1.31 6.90 1.18
C VAL A 135 -1.94 6.88 -0.20
N SER A 136 -1.94 8.00 -0.90
CA SER A 136 -2.31 8.07 -2.31
C SER A 136 -1.10 8.40 -3.18
N HIS A 137 -1.31 8.49 -4.49
CA HIS A 137 -0.36 9.02 -5.46
C HIS A 137 0.12 10.46 -5.18
N ALA A 138 -0.43 11.16 -4.17
CA ALA A 138 0.09 12.42 -3.66
C ALA A 138 1.23 12.28 -2.63
N GLY A 139 1.54 11.05 -2.18
CA GLY A 139 2.68 10.75 -1.31
C GLY A 139 2.51 11.07 0.19
N GLN A 140 1.47 11.79 0.59
CA GLN A 140 1.18 12.04 2.01
C GLN A 140 0.61 10.79 2.69
N VAL A 141 1.28 10.32 3.75
CA VAL A 141 0.77 9.25 4.61
C VAL A 141 -0.15 9.84 5.67
N TYR A 142 -1.32 9.20 5.85
CA TYR A 142 -2.29 9.47 6.89
C TYR A 142 -2.38 8.29 7.83
N GLU A 143 -2.69 8.54 9.09
CA GLU A 143 -2.89 7.54 10.13
C GLU A 143 -4.21 7.75 10.88
N ARG A 144 -4.78 6.64 11.37
CA ARG A 144 -5.98 6.64 12.21
C ARG A 144 -6.08 5.35 13.00
N ASP A 145 -6.47 5.42 14.27
CA ASP A 145 -6.93 4.23 15.01
C ASP A 145 -8.37 3.89 14.59
N LEU A 146 -8.57 2.76 13.92
CA LEU A 146 -9.89 2.25 13.52
C LEU A 146 -10.57 1.39 14.59
N GLY A 147 -9.88 1.14 15.70
CA GLY A 147 -10.30 0.33 16.84
C GLY A 147 -10.23 -1.18 16.61
N PRO A 148 -10.77 -1.99 17.54
CA PRO A 148 -10.74 -3.45 17.47
C PRO A 148 -11.38 -4.06 16.21
N GLN A 149 -12.32 -3.36 15.59
CA GLN A 149 -12.96 -3.76 14.32
C GLN A 149 -12.25 -3.17 13.08
N GLY A 150 -11.02 -2.66 13.26
CA GLY A 150 -10.28 -1.97 12.21
C GLY A 150 -10.02 -2.83 10.98
N ALA A 151 -9.74 -4.13 11.17
CA ALA A 151 -9.53 -5.06 10.06
C ALA A 151 -10.75 -5.15 9.14
N ALA A 152 -11.94 -5.40 9.70
CA ALA A 152 -13.19 -5.46 8.93
C ALA A 152 -13.50 -4.15 8.21
N LYS A 153 -13.28 -2.99 8.88
CA LYS A 153 -13.45 -1.66 8.26
C LYS A 153 -12.48 -1.46 7.09
N ALA A 154 -11.21 -1.83 7.28
CA ALA A 154 -10.18 -1.68 6.27
C ALA A 154 -10.43 -2.60 5.06
N GLU A 155 -10.89 -3.83 5.27
CA GLU A 155 -11.24 -4.80 4.22
C GLU A 155 -12.36 -4.29 3.31
N VAL A 156 -13.38 -3.62 3.85
CA VAL A 156 -14.49 -3.07 3.05
C VAL A 156 -14.23 -1.67 2.51
N THR A 157 -13.15 -1.00 2.95
CA THR A 157 -12.79 0.35 2.46
C THR A 157 -12.46 0.30 0.97
N LYS A 158 -13.13 1.12 0.15
CA LYS A 158 -12.94 1.12 -1.30
C LYS A 158 -12.13 2.30 -1.83
N SER A 159 -12.15 3.42 -1.10
CA SER A 159 -11.59 4.69 -1.53
C SER A 159 -10.62 5.26 -0.50
N PHE A 160 -9.64 6.00 -1.00
CA PHE A 160 -8.80 6.87 -0.19
C PHE A 160 -9.60 8.11 0.21
N ASP A 161 -9.94 8.23 1.48
CA ASP A 161 -10.76 9.33 2.00
C ASP A 161 -10.27 9.76 3.39
N PRO A 162 -9.20 10.59 3.46
CA PRO A 162 -8.59 11.03 4.72
C PRO A 162 -9.43 12.12 5.41
N GLY A 163 -10.71 11.83 5.64
CA GLY A 163 -11.67 12.73 6.30
C GLY A 163 -11.53 12.74 7.83
N PRO A 164 -12.58 13.20 8.55
CA PRO A 164 -12.55 13.35 10.01
C PRO A 164 -12.04 12.11 10.75
N GLY A 165 -11.03 12.32 11.60
CA GLY A 165 -10.36 11.27 12.38
C GLY A 165 -9.10 10.70 11.74
N TRP A 166 -8.79 11.06 10.50
CA TRP A 166 -7.46 10.84 9.92
C TRP A 166 -6.55 12.02 10.20
N THR A 167 -5.29 11.75 10.51
CA THR A 167 -4.25 12.76 10.71
C THR A 167 -3.05 12.45 9.85
N LYS A 168 -2.27 13.45 9.46
CA LYS A 168 -0.99 13.21 8.79
C LYS A 168 -0.07 12.41 9.72
N ALA A 169 0.52 11.34 9.20
CA ALA A 169 1.58 10.65 9.91
C ALA A 169 2.81 11.57 10.04
N PRO A 170 3.63 11.43 11.08
CA PRO A 170 4.85 12.24 11.23
C PRO A 170 5.79 12.01 10.04
N ASP A 171 6.41 13.09 9.58
CA ASP A 171 7.40 13.04 8.51
C ASP A 171 8.66 12.29 8.97
N ARG A 172 9.45 11.84 7.99
CA ARG A 172 10.70 11.07 8.18
C ARG A 172 11.71 11.73 9.12
N ASP A 173 11.63 13.05 9.28
CA ASP A 173 12.58 13.88 10.04
C ASP A 173 12.11 14.23 11.47
N GLY A 174 10.96 13.70 11.91
CA GLY A 174 10.31 14.06 13.17
C GLY A 174 10.67 13.21 14.40
N TYR A 175 11.70 12.37 14.35
CA TYR A 175 12.11 11.46 15.45
C TYR A 175 13.60 11.50 15.76
#